data_AF-A0A7C6WPT8-F1
#
_entry.id   AF-A0A7C6WPT8-F1
#
_cell.length_a   1.000
_cell.length_b   1.000
_cell.length_c   1.000
_cell.angle_alpha   90.00
_cell.angle_beta   90.00
_cell.angle_gamma   90.00
#
_symmetry.space_group_name_H-M   'P 1'
#
loop_
_entity.id
_entity.type
_entity.pdbx_description
1 polymer ?
#
loop_
_entity_poly.entity_id
_entity_poly.type
_entity_poly.pdbx_seq_one_letter_code
_entity_poly.pdbx_strand_id
1 'polypeptide(L)'
;LGLINDINSVSRRVVARELTPEQALDEIMALRSHPEPPMLRQIALFALAAGAFAVMFGGGVIEFFISCFVGGIMQACMPLYTKARLPSLLVSLVSGVLAAGLSLPLLYVFGGLQESVISGTIMPLLPGLAMTNAVRDTMRGDLLSGMARATEALVNAVLLAAGVAVVLML
;
A
#
# COMPACT_ATOMS: atom_id res chain seq x y z
N LEU A 1 -3.13 -11.83 8.60
CA LEU A 1 -3.57 -13.23 8.37
C LEU A 1 -4.37 -13.81 9.53
N GLY A 2 -4.09 -13.48 10.80
CA GLY A 2 -4.88 -13.92 11.97
C GLY A 2 -6.38 -13.69 11.84
N LEU A 3 -6.80 -12.43 11.66
CA LEU A 3 -8.21 -12.06 11.49
C LEU A 3 -8.97 -12.85 10.40
N ILE A 4 -8.33 -13.12 9.26
CA ILE A 4 -8.95 -13.91 8.17
C ILE A 4 -9.15 -15.36 8.62
N ASN A 5 -8.19 -15.92 9.34
CA ASN A 5 -8.28 -17.27 9.88
C ASN A 5 -9.35 -17.36 10.98
N ASP A 6 -9.44 -16.34 11.83
CA ASP A 6 -10.43 -16.25 12.90
C ASP A 6 -11.84 -16.13 12.33
N ILE A 7 -12.07 -15.25 11.34
CA ILE A 7 -13.35 -15.16 10.61
C ILE A 7 -13.70 -16.49 9.92
N ASN A 8 -12.72 -17.14 9.28
CA ASN A 8 -12.94 -18.45 8.66
C ASN A 8 -13.29 -19.54 9.68
N SER A 9 -12.76 -19.45 10.91
CA SER A 9 -13.11 -20.38 11.99
C SER A 9 -14.57 -20.20 12.42
N VAL A 10 -15.04 -18.96 12.57
CA VAL A 10 -16.45 -18.65 12.84
C VAL A 10 -17.34 -19.20 11.72
N SER A 11 -16.97 -18.97 10.46
CA SER A 11 -17.71 -19.51 9.30
C SER A 11 -17.84 -21.04 9.35
N ARG A 12 -16.76 -21.77 9.66
CA ARG A 12 -16.80 -23.23 9.77
C ARG A 12 -17.69 -23.71 10.92
N ARG A 13 -17.64 -23.03 12.08
CA ARG A 13 -18.45 -23.35 13.27
C ARG A 13 -19.94 -23.09 13.03
N VAL A 14 -20.30 -22.06 12.28
CA VAL A 14 -21.68 -21.82 11.83
C VAL A 14 -22.18 -22.93 10.91
N VAL A 15 -21.37 -23.33 9.92
CA VAL A 15 -21.71 -24.46 9.03
C VAL A 15 -21.85 -25.77 9.81
N ALA A 16 -21.01 -25.99 10.82
CA ALA A 16 -21.08 -27.12 11.73
C ALA A 16 -22.26 -27.06 12.74
N ARG A 17 -23.07 -25.98 12.73
CA ARG A 17 -24.16 -25.70 13.68
C ARG A 17 -23.72 -25.62 15.15
N GLU A 18 -22.44 -25.31 15.38
CA GLU A 18 -21.87 -25.10 16.71
C GLU A 18 -22.15 -23.69 17.24
N LEU A 19 -22.55 -22.76 16.35
CA LEU A 19 -22.89 -21.38 16.67
C LEU A 19 -24.25 -21.01 16.06
N THR A 20 -25.06 -20.27 16.81
CA THR A 20 -26.23 -19.59 16.24
C THR A 20 -25.79 -18.34 15.44
N PRO A 21 -26.63 -17.83 14.52
CA PRO A 21 -26.33 -16.60 13.79
C PRO A 21 -26.03 -15.40 14.69
N GLU A 22 -26.72 -15.29 15.83
CA GLU A 22 -26.51 -14.23 16.81
C GLU A 22 -25.13 -14.36 17.48
N GLN A 23 -24.76 -15.58 17.90
CA GLN A 23 -23.45 -15.84 18.50
C GLN A 23 -22.30 -15.62 17.52
N ALA A 24 -22.50 -16.00 16.25
CA ALA A 24 -21.53 -15.74 15.19
C ALA A 24 -21.35 -14.24 14.94
N LEU A 25 -22.44 -13.48 15.00
CA LEU A 25 -22.38 -12.03 14.89
C LEU A 25 -21.62 -11.40 16.07
N ASP A 26 -21.88 -11.86 17.29
CA ASP A 26 -21.17 -11.40 18.50
C ASP A 26 -19.67 -11.70 18.42
N GLU A 27 -19.28 -12.91 18.00
CA GLU A 27 -17.86 -13.26 17.81
C GLU A 27 -17.21 -12.42 16.70
N ILE A 28 -17.89 -12.18 15.57
CA ILE A 28 -17.38 -11.31 14.51
C ILE A 28 -17.22 -9.86 15.00
N MET A 29 -18.18 -9.36 15.79
CA MET A 29 -18.09 -8.02 16.38
C MET A 29 -16.93 -7.91 17.38
N ALA A 30 -16.67 -8.97 18.16
CA ALA A 30 -15.52 -9.03 19.06
C ALA A 30 -14.19 -9.03 18.27
N LEU A 31 -14.11 -9.77 17.16
CA LEU A 31 -12.94 -9.79 16.27
C LEU A 31 -12.70 -8.44 15.57
N ARG A 32 -13.73 -7.61 15.38
CA ARG A 32 -13.59 -6.25 14.82
C ARG A 32 -12.67 -5.36 15.66
N SER A 33 -12.44 -5.70 16.92
CA SER A 33 -11.55 -4.98 17.83
C SER A 33 -10.06 -5.30 17.67
N HIS A 34 -9.67 -6.17 16.72
CA HIS A 34 -8.26 -6.46 16.48
C HIS A 34 -7.49 -5.17 16.21
N PRO A 35 -6.54 -4.79 17.08
CA PRO A 35 -5.83 -3.53 16.94
C PRO A 35 -4.97 -3.58 15.69
N GLU A 36 -5.08 -2.54 14.86
CA GLU A 36 -4.11 -2.35 13.80
C GLU A 36 -2.69 -2.32 14.39
N PRO A 37 -1.68 -2.83 13.67
CA PRO A 37 -0.31 -2.72 14.14
C PRO A 37 0.01 -1.25 14.45
N PRO A 38 0.76 -0.98 15.53
CA PRO A 38 1.02 0.39 15.95
C PRO A 38 1.64 1.19 14.80
N MET A 39 1.22 2.44 14.65
CA MET A 39 1.59 3.30 13.51
C MET A 39 3.11 3.35 13.28
N LEU A 40 3.90 3.40 14.36
CA LEU A 40 5.37 3.39 14.27
C LEU A 40 5.91 2.11 13.61
N ARG A 41 5.31 0.96 13.87
CA ARG A 41 5.67 -0.31 13.21
C ARG A 41 5.32 -0.26 11.73
N GLN A 42 4.16 0.29 11.37
CA GLN A 42 3.79 0.44 9.96
C GLN A 42 4.79 1.34 9.23
N ILE A 43 5.13 2.50 9.81
CA ILE A 43 6.12 3.44 9.28
C ILE A 43 7.48 2.75 9.11
N ALA A 44 7.96 2.02 10.12
CA ALA A 44 9.25 1.35 10.06
C ALA A 44 9.30 0.27 8.96
N LEU A 45 8.22 -0.53 8.81
CA LEU A 45 8.14 -1.55 7.77
C LEU A 45 8.08 -0.93 6.38
N PHE A 46 7.31 0.15 6.20
CA PHE A 46 7.18 0.83 4.93
C PHE A 46 8.48 1.54 4.52
N ALA A 47 9.15 2.19 5.47
CA ALA A 47 10.48 2.76 5.30
C ALA A 47 11.48 1.69 4.86
N LEU A 48 11.55 0.58 5.59
CA LEU A 48 12.47 -0.51 5.25
C LEU A 48 12.17 -1.11 3.87
N ALA A 49 10.89 -1.29 3.53
CA ALA A 49 10.49 -1.77 2.21
C ALA A 49 10.94 -0.81 1.10
N ALA A 50 10.72 0.49 1.26
CA ALA A 50 11.17 1.51 0.31
C ALA A 50 12.69 1.50 0.11
N GLY A 51 13.46 1.43 1.21
CA GLY A 51 14.91 1.29 1.15
C GLY A 51 15.36 0.01 0.44
N ALA A 52 14.74 -1.13 0.77
CA ALA A 52 15.06 -2.41 0.14
C ALA A 52 14.76 -2.41 -1.36
N PHE A 53 13.65 -1.81 -1.79
CA PHE A 53 13.35 -1.65 -3.21
C PHE A 53 14.33 -0.72 -3.92
N ALA A 54 14.76 0.37 -3.29
CA ALA A 54 15.77 1.25 -3.88
C ALA A 54 17.07 0.49 -4.16
N VAL A 55 17.54 -0.33 -3.21
CA VAL A 55 18.70 -1.21 -3.41
C VAL A 55 18.45 -2.24 -4.51
N MET A 56 17.24 -2.80 -4.58
CA MET A 56 16.84 -3.73 -5.64
C MET A 56 16.93 -3.10 -7.04
N PHE A 57 16.66 -1.80 -7.18
CA PHE A 57 16.81 -1.05 -8.43
C PHE A 57 18.23 -0.49 -8.66
N GLY A 58 19.24 -1.06 -7.99
CA GLY A 58 20.65 -0.70 -8.19
C GLY A 58 21.14 0.45 -7.31
N GLY A 59 20.35 0.88 -6.32
CA GLY A 59 20.78 1.86 -5.33
C GLY A 59 21.81 1.31 -4.34
N GLY A 60 22.63 2.21 -3.80
CA GLY A 60 23.56 1.92 -2.73
C GLY A 60 23.01 2.32 -1.35
N VAL A 61 23.92 2.61 -0.44
CA VAL A 61 23.60 2.95 0.96
C VAL A 61 22.88 4.29 1.07
N ILE A 62 23.26 5.28 0.25
CA ILE A 62 22.64 6.61 0.25
C ILE A 62 21.17 6.49 -0.19
N GLU A 63 20.92 5.80 -1.30
CA GLU A 63 19.58 5.58 -1.84
C GLU A 63 18.70 4.80 -0.87
N PHE A 64 19.26 3.81 -0.16
CA PHE A 64 18.56 3.08 0.89
C PHE A 64 18.04 4.03 1.98
N PHE A 65 18.89 4.90 2.53
CA PHE A 65 18.49 5.79 3.62
C PHE A 65 17.55 6.91 3.17
N ILE A 66 17.77 7.48 1.99
CA ILE A 66 16.84 8.47 1.42
C ILE A 66 15.46 7.82 1.22
N SER A 67 15.41 6.64 0.61
CA SER A 67 14.15 5.95 0.33
C SER A 67 13.45 5.49 1.62
N CYS A 68 14.20 5.06 2.64
CA CYS A 68 13.65 4.78 3.97
C CYS A 68 13.00 6.02 4.58
N PHE A 69 13.69 7.16 4.54
CA PHE A 69 13.19 8.40 5.10
C PHE A 69 11.92 8.87 4.38
N VAL A 70 11.96 8.93 3.05
CA VAL A 70 10.80 9.34 2.25
C VAL A 70 9.64 8.35 2.41
N GLY A 71 9.89 7.05 2.30
CA GLY A 71 8.87 6.01 2.48
C GLY A 71 8.22 6.04 3.88
N GLY A 72 9.02 6.34 4.91
CA GLY A 72 8.52 6.56 6.27
C GLY A 72 7.58 7.75 6.38
N ILE A 73 7.93 8.89 5.77
CA ILE A 73 7.07 10.08 5.70
C ILE A 73 5.77 9.76 4.96
N MET A 74 5.85 9.06 3.83
CA MET A 74 4.67 8.68 3.05
C MET A 74 3.69 7.85 3.87
N GLN A 75 4.17 6.85 4.60
CA GLN A 75 3.31 6.05 5.49
C GLN A 75 2.77 6.90 6.66
N ALA A 76 3.53 7.85 7.18
CA ALA A 76 3.08 8.76 8.21
C ALA A 76 1.97 9.72 7.73
N CYS A 77 1.89 10.01 6.42
CA CYS A 77 0.81 10.78 5.82
C CYS A 77 -0.49 9.98 5.64
N MET A 78 -0.44 8.64 5.64
CA MET A 78 -1.60 7.78 5.37
C MET A 78 -2.81 8.07 6.29
N PRO A 79 -2.66 8.28 7.62
CA PRO A 79 -3.79 8.63 8.48
C PRO A 79 -4.45 9.96 8.12
N LEU A 80 -3.69 10.91 7.57
CA LEU A 80 -4.24 12.20 7.12
C LEU A 80 -5.14 11.99 5.90
N TYR A 81 -4.72 11.17 4.94
CA TYR A 81 -5.54 10.83 3.76
C TYR A 81 -6.84 10.15 4.17
N THR A 82 -6.77 9.20 5.12
CA THR A 82 -7.95 8.52 5.67
C THR A 82 -8.88 9.49 6.38
N LYS A 83 -8.35 10.39 7.21
CA LYS A 83 -9.14 11.40 7.92
C LYS A 83 -9.83 12.37 6.96
N ALA A 84 -9.13 12.77 5.89
CA ALA A 84 -9.66 13.63 4.84
C ALA A 84 -10.60 12.90 3.85
N ARG A 85 -10.76 11.57 3.98
CA ARG A 85 -11.58 10.72 3.10
C ARG A 85 -11.21 10.88 1.63
N LEU A 86 -9.92 10.98 1.34
CA LEU A 86 -9.46 11.12 -0.03
C LEU A 86 -9.74 9.83 -0.83
N PRO A 87 -10.23 9.93 -2.07
CA PRO A 87 -10.34 8.78 -2.96
C PRO A 87 -8.95 8.26 -3.32
N SER A 88 -8.84 6.95 -3.53
CA SER A 88 -7.58 6.24 -3.85
C SER A 88 -6.80 6.90 -4.98
N LEU A 89 -7.51 7.35 -6.02
CA LEU A 89 -6.97 8.07 -7.17
C LEU A 89 -6.19 9.33 -6.77
N LEU A 90 -6.76 10.17 -5.88
CA LEU A 90 -6.09 11.37 -5.40
C LEU A 90 -4.93 11.02 -4.46
N VAL A 91 -5.08 9.97 -3.65
CA VAL A 91 -3.99 9.48 -2.79
C VAL A 91 -2.80 9.05 -3.65
N SER A 92 -3.02 8.30 -4.73
CA SER A 92 -1.96 7.90 -5.65
C SER A 92 -1.26 9.10 -6.28
N LEU A 93 -2.02 10.06 -6.81
CA LEU A 93 -1.46 11.27 -7.42
C LEU A 93 -0.61 12.08 -6.42
N VAL A 94 -1.17 12.39 -5.26
CA VAL A 94 -0.47 13.17 -4.21
C VAL A 94 0.74 12.41 -3.68
N SER A 95 0.65 11.09 -3.53
CA SER A 95 1.78 10.27 -3.12
C SER A 95 2.90 10.30 -4.15
N GLY A 96 2.60 10.30 -5.44
CA GLY A 96 3.61 10.43 -6.50
C GLY A 96 4.34 11.77 -6.42
N VAL A 97 3.58 12.85 -6.24
CA VAL A 97 4.12 14.21 -6.06
C VAL A 97 5.02 14.27 -4.82
N LEU A 98 4.57 13.73 -3.68
CA LEU A 98 5.36 13.73 -2.45
C LEU A 98 6.62 12.87 -2.56
N ALA A 99 6.53 11.70 -3.21
CA ALA A 99 7.67 10.81 -3.39
C ALA A 99 8.80 11.51 -4.16
N ALA A 100 8.49 12.13 -5.29
CA ALA A 100 9.48 12.88 -6.07
C ALA A 100 9.90 14.18 -5.37
N GLY A 101 8.94 14.95 -4.84
CA GLY A 101 9.18 16.24 -4.21
C GLY A 101 10.01 16.19 -2.93
N LEU A 102 9.98 15.07 -2.21
CA LEU A 102 10.85 14.83 -1.06
C LEU A 102 12.19 14.19 -1.46
N SER A 103 12.19 13.33 -2.48
CA SER A 103 13.42 12.65 -2.95
C SER A 103 14.40 13.60 -3.63
N LEU A 104 13.94 14.49 -4.51
CA LEU A 104 14.83 15.35 -5.31
C LEU A 104 15.70 16.30 -4.47
N PRO A 105 15.18 17.03 -3.46
CA PRO A 105 16.03 17.87 -2.62
C PRO A 105 17.07 17.07 -1.83
N LEU A 106 16.70 15.86 -1.37
CA LEU A 106 17.63 14.99 -0.66
C LEU A 106 18.74 14.47 -1.59
N LEU A 107 18.37 14.06 -2.80
CA LEU A 107 19.33 13.67 -3.84
C LEU A 107 20.24 14.83 -4.25
N TYR A 108 19.75 16.07 -4.27
CA TYR A 108 20.58 17.24 -4.52
C TYR A 108 21.64 17.45 -3.44
N VAL A 109 21.30 17.20 -2.17
CA VAL A 109 22.21 17.37 -1.02
C VAL A 109 23.19 16.21 -0.88
N PHE A 110 22.72 14.97 -1.01
CA PHE A 110 23.51 13.77 -0.70
C PHE A 110 24.06 13.05 -1.95
N GLY A 111 23.63 13.45 -3.15
CA GLY A 111 23.88 12.72 -4.40
C GLY A 111 23.10 11.41 -4.48
N GLY A 112 23.37 10.64 -5.54
CA GLY A 112 22.82 9.30 -5.73
C GLY A 112 22.01 9.12 -7.00
N LEU A 113 21.42 7.93 -7.14
CA LEU A 113 20.65 7.52 -8.31
C LEU A 113 19.17 7.87 -8.13
N GLN A 114 18.73 8.90 -8.86
CA GLN A 114 17.35 9.37 -8.85
C GLN A 114 16.34 8.24 -9.14
N GLU A 115 16.59 7.47 -10.20
CA GLU A 115 15.70 6.38 -10.61
C GLU A 115 15.53 5.34 -9.50
N SER A 116 16.61 4.98 -8.80
CA SER A 116 16.58 4.01 -7.71
C SER A 116 15.76 4.51 -6.52
N VAL A 117 15.97 5.77 -6.08
CA VAL A 117 15.23 6.34 -4.95
C VAL A 117 13.75 6.49 -5.27
N ILE A 118 13.41 7.11 -6.40
CA ILE A 118 12.01 7.39 -6.74
C ILE A 118 11.25 6.08 -6.94
N SER A 119 11.79 5.14 -7.73
CA SER A 119 11.16 3.82 -7.92
C SER A 119 11.05 3.02 -6.62
N GLY A 120 12.11 3.04 -5.79
CA GLY A 120 12.13 2.37 -4.49
C GLY A 120 11.05 2.88 -3.54
N THR A 121 10.91 4.20 -3.46
CA THR A 121 9.90 4.86 -2.63
C THR A 121 8.47 4.58 -3.07
N ILE A 122 8.19 4.55 -4.39
CA ILE A 122 6.81 4.36 -4.87
C ILE A 122 6.38 2.88 -4.96
N MET A 123 7.33 1.93 -5.04
CA MET A 123 7.01 0.50 -5.19
C MET A 123 6.06 -0.05 -4.12
N PRO A 124 6.25 0.23 -2.82
CA PRO A 124 5.31 -0.20 -1.77
C PRO A 124 3.87 0.33 -1.93
N LEU A 125 3.68 1.40 -2.70
CA LEU A 125 2.38 2.05 -2.94
C LEU A 125 1.67 1.53 -4.19
N LEU A 126 2.36 0.73 -5.01
CA LEU A 126 1.73 0.15 -6.18
C LEU A 126 0.60 -0.80 -5.77
N PRO A 127 -0.51 -0.84 -6.53
CA PRO A 127 -1.67 -1.67 -6.23
C PRO A 127 -1.45 -3.15 -6.60
N GLY A 128 -0.31 -3.74 -6.19
CA GLY A 128 0.08 -5.11 -6.55
C GLY A 128 -0.88 -6.18 -6.04
N LEU A 129 -1.45 -6.01 -4.84
CA LEU A 129 -2.48 -6.91 -4.31
C LEU A 129 -3.77 -6.83 -5.12
N ALA A 130 -4.19 -5.62 -5.55
CA ALA A 130 -5.37 -5.45 -6.38
C ALA A 130 -5.18 -6.09 -7.76
N MET A 131 -4.00 -5.92 -8.38
CA MET A 131 -3.64 -6.60 -9.62
C MET A 131 -3.64 -8.13 -9.46
N THR A 132 -3.03 -8.65 -8.40
CA THR A 132 -3.00 -10.10 -8.13
C THR A 132 -4.42 -10.66 -7.95
N ASN A 133 -5.28 -9.95 -7.22
CA ASN A 133 -6.67 -10.34 -7.04
C ASN A 133 -7.46 -10.26 -8.35
N ALA A 134 -7.22 -9.25 -9.18
CA ALA A 134 -7.86 -9.12 -10.49
C ALA A 134 -7.57 -10.32 -11.39
N VAL A 135 -6.30 -10.76 -11.44
CA VAL A 135 -5.89 -11.96 -12.19
C VAL A 135 -6.59 -13.20 -11.63
N ARG A 136 -6.60 -13.36 -10.30
CA ARG A 136 -7.25 -14.50 -9.63
C ARG A 136 -8.76 -14.58 -9.93
N ASP A 137 -9.46 -13.46 -9.86
CA ASP A 137 -10.91 -13.40 -10.10
C ASP A 137 -11.23 -13.71 -11.57
N THR A 138 -10.43 -13.16 -12.49
CA THR A 138 -10.51 -13.46 -13.93
C THR A 138 -10.32 -14.95 -14.21
N MET A 139 -9.30 -15.58 -13.62
CA MET A 139 -9.05 -17.03 -13.75
C MET A 139 -10.18 -17.91 -13.19
N ARG A 140 -10.97 -17.38 -12.25
CA ARG A 140 -12.14 -18.07 -11.68
C ARG A 140 -13.43 -17.87 -12.49
N GLY A 141 -13.36 -17.13 -13.60
CA GLY A 141 -14.51 -16.80 -14.43
C GLY A 141 -15.30 -15.58 -13.97
N ASP A 142 -14.88 -14.89 -12.90
CA ASP A 142 -15.48 -13.62 -12.46
C ASP A 142 -14.83 -12.44 -13.19
N LEU A 143 -15.20 -12.30 -14.46
CA LEU A 143 -14.63 -11.29 -15.36
C LEU A 143 -15.00 -9.86 -14.93
N LEU A 144 -16.19 -9.64 -14.38
CA LEU A 144 -16.63 -8.30 -13.98
C LEU A 144 -15.84 -7.81 -12.77
N SER A 145 -15.65 -8.65 -11.74
CA SER A 145 -14.76 -8.33 -10.61
C SER A 145 -13.32 -8.15 -11.06
N GLY A 146 -12.84 -9.08 -11.91
CA GLY A 146 -11.49 -9.03 -12.48
C GLY A 146 -11.20 -7.72 -13.20
N MET A 147 -12.07 -7.32 -14.14
CA MET A 147 -11.93 -6.08 -14.90
C MET A 147 -12.03 -4.83 -14.02
N ALA A 148 -12.96 -4.80 -13.05
CA ALA A 148 -13.11 -3.68 -12.15
C ALA A 148 -11.84 -3.44 -11.33
N ARG A 149 -11.31 -4.50 -10.69
CA ARG A 149 -10.08 -4.42 -9.89
C ARG A 149 -8.85 -4.09 -10.73
N ALA A 150 -8.73 -4.67 -11.93
CA ALA A 150 -7.62 -4.39 -12.84
C ALA A 150 -7.63 -2.92 -13.28
N THR A 151 -8.80 -2.39 -13.63
CA THR A 151 -8.97 -0.99 -14.04
C THR A 151 -8.64 -0.05 -12.88
N GLU A 152 -9.17 -0.30 -11.70
CA GLU A 152 -8.87 0.50 -10.51
C GLU A 152 -7.36 0.51 -10.21
N ALA A 153 -6.71 -0.65 -10.24
CA ALA A 153 -5.27 -0.75 -10.01
C ALA A 153 -4.46 -0.02 -11.10
N LEU A 154 -4.86 -0.14 -12.37
CA LEU A 154 -4.19 0.52 -13.48
C LEU A 154 -4.27 2.04 -13.37
N VAL A 155 -5.46 2.59 -13.11
CA VAL A 155 -5.64 4.04 -13.00
C VAL A 155 -4.87 4.59 -11.79
N ASN A 156 -4.86 3.89 -10.65
CA ASN A 156 -4.05 4.29 -9.50
C ASN A 156 -2.54 4.28 -9.82
N ALA A 157 -2.05 3.26 -10.53
CA ALA A 157 -0.64 3.21 -10.93
C ALA A 157 -0.27 4.36 -11.90
N VAL A 158 -1.15 4.67 -12.87
CA VAL A 158 -0.97 5.79 -13.79
C VAL A 158 -0.95 7.12 -13.04
N LEU A 159 -1.86 7.33 -12.09
CA LEU A 159 -1.89 8.57 -11.31
C LEU A 159 -0.67 8.71 -10.40
N LEU A 160 -0.20 7.61 -9.79
CA LEU A 160 1.03 7.61 -9.02
C LEU A 160 2.23 8.02 -9.88
N ALA A 161 2.36 7.44 -11.07
CA ALA A 161 3.41 7.81 -12.03
C ALA A 161 3.26 9.25 -12.54
N ALA A 162 2.03 9.70 -12.79
CA ALA A 162 1.76 11.08 -13.21
C ALA A 162 2.17 12.09 -12.13
N GLY A 163 1.93 11.79 -10.85
CA GLY A 163 2.35 12.65 -9.73
C GLY A 163 3.87 12.81 -9.66
N VAL A 164 4.61 11.72 -9.88
CA VAL A 164 6.08 11.77 -10.01
C VAL A 164 6.48 12.62 -11.21
N ALA A 165 5.88 12.39 -12.38
CA ALA A 165 6.21 13.10 -13.61
C ALA A 165 5.96 14.62 -13.49
N VAL A 166 4.88 15.05 -12.83
CA VAL A 166 4.61 16.47 -12.59
C VAL A 166 5.79 17.15 -11.90
N VAL A 167 6.36 16.51 -10.87
CA VAL A 167 7.49 17.10 -10.13
C VAL A 167 8.78 17.08 -10.95
N LEU A 168 9.02 16.02 -11.71
CA LEU A 168 10.21 15.93 -12.57
C LEU A 168 10.21 16.95 -13.72
N MET A 169 9.05 17.49 -14.07
CA MET A 169 8.89 18.51 -15.11
C MET A 169 8.96 19.95 -14.58
N LEU A 170 9.02 20.16 -13.26
CA LEU A 170 9.18 21.47 -12.63
C LEU A 170 10.67 21.85 -12.52
#